data_AF-A0A428YSZ5-F1
#
_entry.id   AF-A0A428YSZ5-F1
#
_cell.length_a   1.000
_cell.length_b   1.000
_cell.length_c   1.000
_cell.angle_alpha   90.00
_cell.angle_beta   90.00
_cell.angle_gamma   90.00
#
_symmetry.space_group_name_H-M   'P 1'
#
loop_
_entity.id
_entity.type
_entity.pdbx_description
1 polymer ?
#
loop_
_entity_poly.entity_id
_entity_poly.type
_entity_poly.pdbx_seq_one_letter_code
_entity_poly.pdbx_strand_id
1 'polypeptide(L)'
;MDAGVLIRERLGDVWSQAHVVQIVAGGENHGPLARRAVLAEIRSASSVDALRTLVTAGRLTGDICRCHGGPTVVVRDASGQALASASIHGYGSVSWDRSRLRNDLTVADPAGFHLFLAEHGVPHQLAMFEAPLIDRLNLYEGRPQFRPAGKAGLPYLAERGVPDVLHPMLSDVSGRQAGELPDAQVDDARRRLTAAMPSPVDRAMALLSWLGRLSAPCEATWGEGALVRRLLSDLSEADLMDASATASSAHVVMGVVNRDLYSADKGMLALAIGPALRQLFPPDRANEA
;
A
#
# COMPACT_ATOMS: atom_id res chain seq x y z
N MET A 1 -20.93 -32.54 -5.20
CA MET A 1 -20.48 -31.34 -5.93
C MET A 1 -19.53 -30.60 -5.01
N ASP A 2 -18.33 -30.26 -5.48
CA ASP A 2 -17.34 -29.54 -4.67
C ASP A 2 -17.92 -28.17 -4.27
N ALA A 3 -17.84 -27.82 -2.99
CA ALA A 3 -18.32 -26.54 -2.47
C ALA A 3 -17.69 -25.36 -3.21
N GLY A 4 -16.46 -25.52 -3.71
CA GLY A 4 -15.80 -24.50 -4.53
C GLY A 4 -16.47 -24.27 -5.88
N VAL A 5 -16.98 -25.32 -6.54
CA VAL A 5 -17.70 -25.22 -7.82
C VAL A 5 -19.00 -24.45 -7.65
N LEU A 6 -19.78 -24.79 -6.62
CA LEU A 6 -21.04 -24.11 -6.29
C LEU A 6 -20.84 -22.61 -6.00
N ILE A 7 -19.77 -22.25 -5.29
CA ILE A 7 -19.43 -20.85 -5.03
C ILE A 7 -19.16 -20.11 -6.36
N ARG A 8 -18.39 -20.71 -7.27
CA ARG A 8 -18.05 -20.08 -8.56
C ARG A 8 -19.25 -19.95 -9.48
N GLU A 9 -20.09 -20.97 -9.60
CA GLU A 9 -21.33 -20.91 -10.38
C GLU A 9 -22.24 -19.77 -9.91
N ARG A 10 -22.47 -19.70 -8.59
CA ARG A 10 -23.25 -18.62 -7.99
C ARG A 10 -22.67 -17.24 -8.26
N LEU A 11 -21.34 -17.08 -8.16
CA LEU A 11 -20.70 -15.81 -8.48
C LEU A 11 -20.87 -15.47 -9.97
N GLY A 12 -20.82 -16.47 -10.86
CA GLY A 12 -21.16 -16.31 -12.28
C GLY A 12 -22.56 -15.73 -12.48
N ASP A 13 -23.56 -16.25 -11.77
CA ASP A 13 -24.94 -15.75 -11.82
C ASP A 13 -25.09 -14.33 -11.26
N VAL A 14 -24.36 -14.00 -10.20
CA VAL A 14 -24.32 -12.64 -9.64
C VAL A 14 -23.73 -11.66 -10.65
N TRP A 15 -22.62 -12.03 -11.28
CA TRP A 15 -21.93 -11.17 -12.23
C TRP A 15 -22.68 -10.99 -13.54
N SER A 16 -23.45 -11.99 -13.99
CA SER A 16 -24.30 -11.86 -15.20
C SER A 16 -25.45 -10.85 -15.03
N GLN A 17 -25.84 -10.58 -13.78
CA GLN A 17 -26.88 -9.61 -13.40
C GLN A 17 -26.30 -8.28 -12.92
N ALA A 18 -24.98 -8.16 -12.82
CA ALA A 18 -24.32 -6.97 -12.30
C ALA A 18 -24.52 -5.77 -13.24
N HIS A 19 -25.01 -4.67 -12.69
CA HIS A 19 -25.14 -3.41 -13.39
C HIS A 19 -24.17 -2.35 -12.84
N VAL A 20 -23.96 -2.35 -11.52
CA VAL A 20 -23.03 -1.45 -10.84
C VAL A 20 -22.32 -2.20 -9.73
N VAL A 21 -21.04 -1.90 -9.54
CA VAL A 21 -20.28 -2.37 -8.38
C VAL A 21 -19.92 -1.18 -7.52
N GLN A 22 -20.20 -1.26 -6.23
CA GLN A 22 -19.83 -0.24 -5.26
C GLN A 22 -18.75 -0.79 -4.33
N ILE A 23 -17.75 0.03 -4.05
CA ILE A 23 -16.86 -0.20 -2.92
C ILE A 23 -17.39 0.62 -1.76
N VAL A 24 -17.80 -0.03 -0.68
CA VAL A 24 -18.34 0.65 0.51
C VAL A 24 -17.37 0.56 1.68
N ALA A 25 -17.38 1.56 2.53
CA ALA A 25 -16.50 1.67 3.68
C ALA A 25 -16.76 0.54 4.69
N GLY A 26 -15.66 -0.01 5.22
CA GLY A 26 -15.69 -0.95 6.34
C GLY A 26 -16.16 -2.37 6.00
N GLY A 27 -15.82 -3.27 6.91
CA GLY A 27 -16.06 -4.70 6.78
C GLY A 27 -17.30 -5.18 7.53
N GLU A 28 -17.30 -6.43 7.97
CA GLU A 28 -18.47 -7.14 8.52
C GLU A 28 -19.12 -6.46 9.73
N ASN A 29 -18.36 -5.69 10.53
CA ASN A 29 -18.84 -5.01 11.73
C ASN A 29 -19.40 -3.59 11.48
N HIS A 30 -19.40 -3.09 10.25
CA HIS A 30 -19.81 -1.70 9.93
C HIS A 30 -21.32 -1.53 9.67
N GLY A 31 -22.15 -2.42 10.23
CA GLY A 31 -23.62 -2.37 10.08
C GLY A 31 -24.11 -2.69 8.67
N PRO A 32 -25.38 -2.38 8.33
CA PRO A 32 -25.99 -2.73 7.04
C PRO A 32 -25.32 -2.02 5.85
N LEU A 33 -25.09 -2.73 4.75
CA LEU A 33 -24.45 -2.19 3.53
C LEU A 33 -25.08 -0.88 3.02
N ALA A 34 -26.41 -0.77 3.09
CA ALA A 34 -27.15 0.41 2.63
C ALA A 34 -26.86 1.70 3.43
N ARG A 35 -26.23 1.61 4.60
CA ARG A 35 -25.89 2.76 5.46
C ARG A 35 -24.40 3.10 5.44
N ARG A 36 -23.58 2.31 4.73
CA ARG A 36 -22.14 2.52 4.66
C ARG A 36 -21.83 3.56 3.59
N ALA A 37 -20.79 4.37 3.83
CA ALA A 37 -20.33 5.34 2.84
C ALA A 37 -19.85 4.62 1.59
N VAL A 38 -20.27 5.08 0.41
CA VAL A 38 -19.74 4.61 -0.87
C VAL A 38 -18.39 5.30 -1.10
N LEU A 39 -17.33 4.51 -1.19
CA LEU A 39 -15.97 4.99 -1.47
C LEU A 39 -15.74 5.14 -2.97
N ALA A 40 -16.29 4.20 -3.76
CA ALA A 40 -16.20 4.22 -5.21
C ALA A 40 -17.44 3.56 -5.83
N GLU A 41 -17.84 4.03 -7.01
CA GLU A 41 -18.91 3.45 -7.81
C GLU A 41 -18.41 3.17 -9.24
N ILE A 42 -18.54 1.92 -9.66
CA ILE A 42 -17.97 1.40 -10.90
C ILE A 42 -19.11 0.96 -11.81
N ARG A 43 -19.25 1.65 -12.96
CA ARG A 43 -20.37 1.47 -13.90
C ARG A 43 -19.95 1.04 -15.31
N SER A 44 -18.73 1.34 -15.74
CA SER A 44 -18.27 0.94 -17.07
C SER A 44 -18.17 -0.58 -17.14
N ALA A 45 -18.69 -1.18 -18.22
CA ALA A 45 -18.68 -2.62 -18.39
C ALA A 45 -17.26 -3.21 -18.30
N SER A 46 -16.26 -2.50 -18.86
CA SER A 46 -14.85 -2.90 -18.79
C SER A 46 -14.29 -2.90 -17.37
N SER A 47 -14.60 -1.88 -16.55
CA SER A 47 -14.11 -1.83 -15.16
C SER A 47 -14.85 -2.82 -14.27
N VAL A 48 -16.15 -3.05 -14.51
CA VAL A 48 -16.91 -4.12 -13.83
C VAL A 48 -16.31 -5.49 -14.15
N ASP A 49 -15.97 -5.76 -15.41
CA ASP A 49 -15.35 -7.02 -15.82
C ASP A 49 -13.92 -7.20 -15.27
N ALA A 50 -13.12 -6.12 -15.25
CA ALA A 50 -11.80 -6.12 -14.63
C ALA A 50 -11.91 -6.44 -13.13
N LEU A 51 -12.80 -5.77 -12.40
CA LEU A 51 -13.01 -6.03 -10.99
C LEU A 51 -13.51 -7.47 -10.75
N ARG A 52 -14.48 -7.94 -11.55
CA ARG A 52 -14.95 -9.33 -11.51
C ARG A 52 -13.79 -10.30 -11.55
N THR A 53 -12.90 -10.14 -12.53
CA THR A 53 -11.71 -10.98 -12.67
C THR A 53 -10.84 -10.92 -11.41
N LEU A 54 -10.52 -9.71 -10.93
CA LEU A 54 -9.65 -9.49 -9.77
C LEU A 54 -10.19 -10.10 -8.46
N VAL A 55 -11.51 -10.16 -8.26
CA VAL A 55 -12.12 -10.67 -7.01
C VAL A 55 -12.77 -12.05 -7.13
N THR A 56 -12.63 -12.72 -8.28
CA THR A 56 -13.14 -14.11 -8.47
C THR A 56 -12.08 -15.08 -9.00
N ALA A 57 -11.03 -14.59 -9.66
CA ALA A 57 -9.87 -15.40 -10.01
C ALA A 57 -8.99 -15.59 -8.77
N GLY A 58 -8.60 -16.84 -8.49
CA GLY A 58 -7.87 -17.16 -7.27
C GLY A 58 -8.22 -18.52 -6.71
N ARG A 59 -7.74 -18.81 -5.49
CA ARG A 59 -7.95 -20.08 -4.79
C ARG A 59 -8.84 -19.89 -3.58
N LEU A 60 -9.90 -20.69 -3.48
CA LEU A 60 -10.69 -20.78 -2.25
C LEU A 60 -9.87 -21.50 -1.17
N THR A 61 -9.88 -20.96 0.05
CA THR A 61 -9.03 -21.44 1.14
C THR A 61 -9.65 -22.59 1.91
N GLY A 62 -10.98 -22.74 1.85
CA GLY A 62 -11.73 -23.68 2.69
C GLY A 62 -11.92 -23.19 4.13
N ASP A 63 -11.56 -21.94 4.43
CA ASP A 63 -11.67 -21.33 5.76
C ASP A 63 -11.95 -19.82 5.64
N ILE A 64 -12.17 -19.14 6.76
CA ILE A 64 -12.44 -17.70 6.80
C ILE A 64 -11.47 -16.94 7.70
N CYS A 65 -10.90 -15.83 7.24
CA CYS A 65 -10.11 -14.92 8.08
C CYS A 65 -10.97 -14.36 9.20
N ARG A 66 -10.59 -14.42 10.49
CA ARG A 66 -11.47 -14.00 11.61
C ARG A 66 -11.55 -12.47 11.81
N CYS A 67 -10.79 -11.68 11.06
CA CYS A 67 -10.89 -10.23 11.15
C CYS A 67 -12.20 -9.73 10.52
N HIS A 68 -12.57 -8.49 10.83
CA HIS A 68 -13.77 -7.88 10.27
C HIS A 68 -13.63 -7.49 8.79
N GLY A 69 -12.40 -7.48 8.26
CA GLY A 69 -12.10 -6.96 6.92
C GLY A 69 -12.08 -5.43 6.85
N GLY A 70 -11.57 -4.92 5.73
CA GLY A 70 -11.58 -3.53 5.32
C GLY A 70 -12.82 -3.20 4.47
N PRO A 71 -12.69 -2.33 3.45
CA PRO A 71 -13.78 -2.03 2.52
C PRO A 71 -14.45 -3.28 1.93
N THR A 72 -15.70 -3.12 1.52
CA THR A 72 -16.53 -4.21 0.99
C THR A 72 -16.92 -3.94 -0.46
N VAL A 73 -16.71 -4.91 -1.34
CA VAL A 73 -17.24 -4.93 -2.71
C VAL A 73 -18.72 -5.30 -2.64
N VAL A 74 -19.59 -4.53 -3.29
CA VAL A 74 -21.04 -4.79 -3.36
C VAL A 74 -21.47 -4.79 -4.81
N VAL A 75 -21.94 -5.95 -5.28
CA VAL A 75 -22.47 -6.09 -6.64
C VAL A 75 -23.97 -5.80 -6.60
N ARG A 76 -24.45 -4.93 -7.47
CA ARG A 76 -25.86 -4.56 -7.55
C ARG A 76 -26.43 -4.73 -8.94
N ASP A 77 -27.73 -5.04 -8.98
CA ASP A 77 -28.50 -5.11 -10.22
C ASP A 77 -28.94 -3.72 -10.71
N ALA A 78 -29.69 -3.70 -11.82
CA ALA A 78 -30.21 -2.46 -12.43
C ALA A 78 -31.25 -1.73 -11.55
N SER A 79 -31.86 -2.40 -10.58
CA SER A 79 -32.78 -1.80 -9.60
C SER A 79 -32.06 -1.23 -8.37
N GLY A 80 -30.74 -1.45 -8.26
CA GLY A 80 -29.92 -1.06 -7.12
C GLY A 80 -29.92 -2.05 -5.96
N GLN A 81 -30.59 -3.21 -6.10
CA GLN A 81 -30.56 -4.26 -5.07
C GLN A 81 -29.19 -4.92 -5.01
N ALA A 82 -28.71 -5.21 -3.81
CA ALA A 82 -27.45 -5.91 -3.61
C ALA A 82 -27.63 -7.40 -3.92
N LEU A 83 -26.88 -7.89 -4.92
CA LEU A 83 -26.87 -9.29 -5.34
C LEU A 83 -25.92 -10.13 -4.48
N ALA A 84 -24.73 -9.59 -4.20
CA ALA A 84 -23.73 -10.19 -3.33
C ALA A 84 -22.79 -9.13 -2.76
N SER A 85 -22.02 -9.52 -1.76
CA SER A 85 -20.95 -8.68 -1.20
C SER A 85 -19.70 -9.47 -0.86
N ALA A 86 -18.53 -8.83 -0.94
CA ALA A 86 -17.25 -9.41 -0.56
C ALA A 86 -16.46 -8.43 0.30
N SER A 87 -16.22 -8.78 1.58
CA SER A 87 -15.29 -8.01 2.42
C SER A 87 -13.85 -8.27 1.99
N ILE A 88 -13.02 -7.22 1.96
CA ILE A 88 -11.60 -7.32 1.60
C ILE A 88 -10.78 -7.58 2.87
N HIS A 89 -9.85 -8.53 2.84
CA HIS A 89 -9.06 -8.98 3.97
C HIS A 89 -7.57 -8.94 3.63
N GLY A 90 -6.83 -8.01 4.24
CA GLY A 90 -5.41 -7.88 3.99
C GLY A 90 -5.12 -7.60 2.51
N TYR A 91 -3.89 -7.93 2.09
CA TYR A 91 -3.38 -7.64 0.75
C TYR A 91 -3.99 -8.48 -0.38
N GLY A 92 -4.57 -9.64 -0.07
CA GLY A 92 -4.83 -10.62 -1.12
C GLY A 92 -5.96 -11.59 -0.85
N SER A 93 -6.91 -11.24 0.03
CA SER A 93 -8.05 -12.11 0.32
C SER A 93 -9.37 -11.35 0.25
N VAL A 94 -10.41 -12.00 -0.26
CA VAL A 94 -11.80 -11.50 -0.24
C VAL A 94 -12.73 -12.59 0.29
N SER A 95 -13.76 -12.19 1.04
CA SER A 95 -14.71 -13.11 1.66
C SER A 95 -16.13 -12.85 1.13
N TRP A 96 -16.54 -13.62 0.11
CA TRP A 96 -17.85 -13.48 -0.52
C TRP A 96 -18.97 -14.00 0.37
N ASP A 97 -20.03 -13.21 0.54
CA ASP A 97 -21.24 -13.51 1.31
C ASP A 97 -20.90 -14.31 2.57
N ARG A 98 -19.95 -13.79 3.35
CA ARG A 98 -19.19 -14.51 4.39
C ARG A 98 -20.07 -15.28 5.38
N SER A 99 -21.25 -14.75 5.70
CA SER A 99 -22.24 -15.39 6.58
C SER A 99 -22.82 -16.70 6.01
N ARG A 100 -22.84 -16.82 4.68
CA ARG A 100 -23.41 -17.92 3.90
C ARG A 100 -22.34 -18.88 3.39
N LEU A 101 -21.31 -18.36 2.72
CA LEU A 101 -20.34 -19.20 1.99
C LEU A 101 -19.21 -19.73 2.87
N ARG A 102 -18.87 -19.00 3.95
CA ARG A 102 -17.84 -19.41 4.93
C ARG A 102 -16.52 -19.83 4.27
N ASN A 103 -16.08 -19.09 3.25
CA ASN A 103 -14.85 -19.38 2.53
C ASN A 103 -14.24 -18.07 2.01
N ASP A 104 -12.94 -17.90 2.24
CA ASP A 104 -12.17 -16.80 1.67
C ASP A 104 -11.57 -17.23 0.33
N LEU A 105 -11.43 -16.26 -0.57
CA LEU A 105 -10.74 -16.39 -1.83
C LEU A 105 -9.43 -15.62 -1.74
N THR A 106 -8.29 -16.32 -1.84
CA THR A 106 -7.00 -15.68 -2.12
C THR A 106 -7.00 -15.25 -3.58
N VAL A 107 -6.96 -13.96 -3.84
CA VAL A 107 -7.02 -13.42 -5.20
C VAL A 107 -5.76 -13.78 -5.97
N ALA A 108 -5.90 -14.10 -7.26
CA ALA A 108 -4.75 -14.43 -8.11
C ALA A 108 -3.85 -13.21 -8.39
N ASP A 109 -4.41 -12.00 -8.29
CA ASP A 109 -3.70 -10.76 -8.59
C ASP A 109 -3.94 -9.68 -7.51
N PRO A 110 -3.31 -9.82 -6.32
CA PRO A 110 -3.51 -8.87 -5.22
C PRO A 110 -3.00 -7.45 -5.55
N ALA A 111 -1.87 -7.35 -6.25
CA ALA A 111 -1.31 -6.07 -6.66
C ALA A 111 -2.24 -5.34 -7.64
N GLY A 112 -2.71 -6.04 -8.66
CA GLY A 112 -3.66 -5.50 -9.63
C GLY A 112 -4.96 -5.07 -8.96
N PHE A 113 -5.43 -5.83 -7.97
CA PHE A 113 -6.64 -5.51 -7.23
C PHE A 113 -6.53 -4.19 -6.45
N HIS A 114 -5.48 -4.01 -5.65
CA HIS A 114 -5.32 -2.78 -4.87
C HIS A 114 -5.01 -1.55 -5.73
N LEU A 115 -4.26 -1.72 -6.83
CA LEU A 115 -4.04 -0.64 -7.80
C LEU A 115 -5.34 -0.23 -8.51
N PHE A 116 -6.17 -1.20 -8.88
CA PHE A 116 -7.49 -0.93 -9.46
C PHE A 116 -8.39 -0.15 -8.49
N LEU A 117 -8.39 -0.52 -7.20
CA LEU A 117 -9.15 0.21 -6.18
C LEU A 117 -8.63 1.64 -6.00
N ALA A 118 -7.30 1.83 -6.01
CA ALA A 118 -6.68 3.14 -5.90
C ALA A 118 -7.04 4.05 -7.08
N GLU A 119 -7.01 3.50 -8.31
CA GLU A 119 -7.42 4.20 -9.54
C GLU A 119 -8.87 4.70 -9.45
N HIS A 120 -9.74 3.96 -8.78
CA HIS A 120 -11.14 4.33 -8.57
C HIS A 120 -11.36 5.17 -7.29
N GLY A 121 -10.28 5.71 -6.70
CA GLY A 121 -10.35 6.65 -5.57
C GLY A 121 -10.62 6.02 -4.21
N VAL A 122 -10.50 4.69 -4.08
CA VAL A 122 -10.60 4.05 -2.77
C VAL A 122 -9.36 4.42 -1.95
N PRO A 123 -9.51 4.95 -0.72
CA PRO A 123 -8.37 5.43 0.06
C PRO A 123 -7.52 4.29 0.61
N HIS A 124 -6.28 4.61 0.99
CA HIS A 124 -5.34 3.75 1.73
C HIS A 124 -4.99 2.42 1.05
N GLN A 125 -5.08 2.32 -0.28
CA GLN A 125 -4.76 1.08 -0.98
C GLN A 125 -3.25 0.81 -1.04
N LEU A 126 -2.41 1.84 -0.99
CA LEU A 126 -0.96 1.65 -0.92
C LEU A 126 -0.49 1.03 0.39
N ALA A 127 -1.15 1.35 1.50
CA ALA A 127 -0.88 0.73 2.80
C ALA A 127 -0.96 -0.80 2.76
N MET A 128 -1.75 -1.36 1.84
CA MET A 128 -1.90 -2.80 1.69
C MET A 128 -0.63 -3.50 1.20
N PHE A 129 0.30 -2.77 0.58
CA PHE A 129 1.58 -3.29 0.14
C PHE A 129 2.66 -3.27 1.23
N GLU A 130 2.41 -2.66 2.40
CA GLU A 130 3.40 -2.53 3.47
C GLU A 130 3.95 -3.91 3.91
N ALA A 131 3.08 -4.82 4.36
CA ALA A 131 3.52 -6.13 4.83
C ALA A 131 4.24 -6.96 3.72
N PRO A 132 3.70 -7.09 2.49
CA PRO A 132 4.42 -7.75 1.39
C PRO A 132 5.79 -7.14 1.08
N LEU A 133 5.93 -5.81 1.18
CA LEU A 133 7.20 -5.13 0.97
C LEU A 133 8.17 -5.36 2.13
N ILE A 134 7.70 -5.35 3.37
CA ILE A 134 8.51 -5.71 4.55
C ILE A 134 9.09 -7.12 4.38
N ASP A 135 8.24 -8.09 4.02
CA ASP A 135 8.65 -9.47 3.80
C ASP A 135 9.70 -9.56 2.67
N ARG A 136 9.44 -8.88 1.55
CA ARG A 136 10.32 -8.91 0.37
C ARG A 136 11.68 -8.24 0.63
N LEU A 137 11.69 -7.14 1.37
CA LEU A 137 12.89 -6.34 1.66
C LEU A 137 13.58 -6.76 2.96
N ASN A 138 13.02 -7.71 3.70
CA ASN A 138 13.49 -8.14 5.01
C ASN A 138 13.67 -6.96 5.99
N LEU A 139 12.67 -6.08 6.05
CA LEU A 139 12.69 -4.85 6.87
C LEU A 139 12.18 -5.06 8.29
N TYR A 140 12.14 -6.30 8.78
CA TYR A 140 11.69 -6.57 10.14
C TYR A 140 12.59 -5.87 11.16
N GLU A 141 11.98 -5.40 12.24
CA GLU A 141 12.73 -4.88 13.39
C GLU A 141 13.76 -5.89 13.90
N GLY A 142 15.01 -5.45 13.91
CA GLY A 142 16.14 -6.16 14.49
C GLY A 142 16.66 -5.49 15.75
N ARG A 143 17.79 -5.99 16.25
CA ARG A 143 18.58 -5.30 17.28
C ARG A 143 19.82 -4.68 16.63
N PRO A 144 20.12 -3.39 16.89
CA PRO A 144 19.32 -2.43 17.66
C PRO A 144 18.08 -1.96 16.88
N GLN A 145 17.01 -1.63 17.61
CA GLN A 145 15.75 -1.15 17.02
C GLN A 145 15.91 0.20 16.31
N PHE A 146 16.76 1.07 16.86
CA PHE A 146 17.16 2.33 16.24
C PHE A 146 18.67 2.30 16.00
N ARG A 147 19.10 2.97 14.93
CA ARG A 147 20.54 3.17 14.68
C ARG A 147 21.21 3.82 15.91
N PRO A 148 22.37 3.31 16.38
CA PRO A 148 23.11 3.94 17.47
C PRO A 148 23.79 5.24 17.02
N ALA A 149 24.15 6.09 17.98
CA ALA A 149 24.98 7.26 17.73
C ALA A 149 26.48 6.89 17.65
N GLY A 150 27.29 7.82 17.16
CA GLY A 150 28.73 7.72 17.02
C GLY A 150 29.18 6.72 15.96
N LYS A 151 30.41 6.21 16.12
CA LYS A 151 31.05 5.28 15.17
C LYS A 151 30.24 4.02 14.89
N ALA A 152 29.50 3.53 15.88
CA ALA A 152 28.65 2.34 15.73
C ALA A 152 27.46 2.57 14.77
N GLY A 153 27.04 3.83 14.59
CA GLY A 153 25.93 4.20 13.72
C GLY A 153 26.31 4.39 12.25
N LEU A 154 27.59 4.66 11.96
CA LEU A 154 28.04 4.99 10.60
C LEU A 154 27.72 3.90 9.55
N PRO A 155 27.88 2.58 9.83
CA PRO A 155 27.52 1.55 8.86
C PRO A 155 26.04 1.58 8.47
N TYR A 156 25.15 1.89 9.42
CA TYR A 156 23.71 1.96 9.17
C TYR A 156 23.33 3.15 8.29
N LEU A 157 24.03 4.30 8.39
CA LEU A 157 23.78 5.44 7.51
C LEU A 157 24.04 5.07 6.04
N ALA A 158 25.14 4.35 5.78
CA ALA A 158 25.47 3.87 4.44
C ALA A 158 24.49 2.77 3.97
N GLU A 159 24.19 1.77 4.81
CA GLU A 159 23.24 0.68 4.50
C GLU A 159 21.84 1.21 4.13
N ARG A 160 21.40 2.25 4.84
CA ARG A 160 20.11 2.91 4.62
C ARG A 160 20.12 3.89 3.45
N GLY A 161 21.25 4.06 2.78
CA GLY A 161 21.36 5.00 1.66
C GLY A 161 21.09 6.44 2.07
N VAL A 162 21.45 6.82 3.30
CA VAL A 162 21.38 8.22 3.75
C VAL A 162 22.33 9.03 2.89
N PRO A 163 21.90 10.17 2.30
CA PRO A 163 22.80 11.03 1.53
C PRO A 163 24.03 11.42 2.33
N ASP A 164 25.23 11.20 1.77
CA ASP A 164 26.52 11.39 2.46
C ASP A 164 26.69 12.78 3.08
N VAL A 165 26.10 13.80 2.44
CA VAL A 165 26.11 15.18 2.94
C VAL A 165 25.47 15.34 4.34
N LEU A 166 24.61 14.40 4.74
CA LEU A 166 23.95 14.37 6.04
C LEU A 166 24.69 13.52 7.07
N HIS A 167 25.66 12.68 6.69
CA HIS A 167 26.34 11.79 7.63
C HIS A 167 27.01 12.54 8.79
N PRO A 168 27.72 13.68 8.58
CA PRO A 168 28.32 14.43 9.70
C PRO A 168 27.29 14.96 10.70
N MET A 169 26.08 15.27 10.25
CA MET A 169 25.01 15.75 11.13
C MET A 169 24.39 14.59 11.92
N LEU A 170 24.22 13.45 11.26
CA LEU A 170 23.48 12.31 11.80
C LEU A 170 24.36 11.32 12.57
N SER A 171 25.68 11.41 12.45
CA SER A 171 26.61 10.54 13.17
C SER A 171 26.53 10.73 14.68
N ASP A 172 26.25 11.94 15.14
CA ASP A 172 26.31 12.26 16.58
C ASP A 172 24.98 12.04 17.31
N VAL A 173 23.93 11.68 16.57
CA VAL A 173 22.60 11.39 17.10
C VAL A 173 22.17 9.96 16.77
N SER A 174 21.44 9.33 17.67
CA SER A 174 20.79 8.05 17.39
C SER A 174 19.64 8.21 16.41
N GLY A 175 19.23 7.11 15.76
CA GLY A 175 18.08 7.11 14.87
C GLY A 175 16.80 7.60 15.57
N ARG A 176 16.62 7.29 16.86
CA ARG A 176 15.52 7.82 17.67
C ARG A 176 15.57 9.35 17.78
N GLN A 177 16.72 9.90 18.16
CA GLN A 177 16.92 11.34 18.31
C GLN A 177 16.82 12.10 16.98
N ALA A 178 17.16 11.46 15.86
CA ALA A 178 17.05 12.07 14.53
C ALA A 178 15.60 12.53 14.22
N GLY A 179 14.58 11.83 14.73
CA GLY A 179 13.18 12.23 14.56
C GLY A 179 12.79 13.48 15.34
N GLU A 180 13.57 13.83 16.37
CA GLU A 180 13.30 14.91 17.32
C GLU A 180 14.19 16.14 17.07
N LEU A 181 14.91 16.19 15.94
CA LEU A 181 15.80 17.32 15.64
C LEU A 181 15.02 18.64 15.57
N PRO A 182 15.55 19.73 16.17
CA PRO A 182 14.97 21.06 16.06
C PRO A 182 14.83 21.53 14.60
N ASP A 183 13.85 22.40 14.32
CA ASP A 183 13.61 22.90 12.96
C ASP A 183 14.85 23.52 12.29
N ALA A 184 15.66 24.26 13.06
CA ALA A 184 16.90 24.84 12.54
C ALA A 184 17.91 23.79 12.01
N GLN A 185 17.96 22.60 12.62
CA GLN A 185 18.80 21.50 12.15
C GLN A 185 18.19 20.80 10.93
N VAL A 186 16.86 20.68 10.88
CA VAL A 186 16.17 20.16 9.69
C VAL A 186 16.32 21.10 8.50
N ASP A 187 16.26 22.42 8.71
CA ASP A 187 16.53 23.42 7.68
C ASP A 187 17.99 23.36 7.19
N ASP A 188 18.94 23.09 8.09
CA ASP A 188 20.33 22.86 7.69
C ASP A 188 20.48 21.61 6.82
N ALA A 189 19.82 20.51 7.20
CA ALA A 189 19.77 19.30 6.39
C ALA A 189 19.18 19.56 4.99
N ARG A 190 18.07 20.32 4.90
CA ARG A 190 17.47 20.73 3.62
C ARG A 190 18.46 21.51 2.76
N ARG A 191 19.12 22.54 3.31
CA ARG A 191 20.13 23.33 2.58
C ARG A 191 21.27 22.47 2.07
N ARG A 192 21.79 21.55 2.91
CA ARG A 192 22.86 20.61 2.53
C ARG A 192 22.42 19.68 1.39
N LEU A 193 21.22 19.11 1.49
CA LEU A 193 20.66 18.27 0.43
C LEU A 193 20.48 19.04 -0.87
N THR A 194 19.94 20.26 -0.84
CA THR A 194 19.75 21.09 -2.04
C THR A 194 21.08 21.47 -2.68
N ALA A 195 22.11 21.77 -1.88
CA ALA A 195 23.44 22.07 -2.40
C ALA A 195 24.11 20.84 -3.04
N ALA A 196 23.98 19.67 -2.43
CA ALA A 196 24.59 18.43 -2.93
C ALA A 196 23.83 17.79 -4.09
N MET A 197 22.50 17.93 -4.11
CA MET A 197 21.59 17.36 -5.11
C MET A 197 20.62 18.46 -5.59
N PRO A 198 20.99 19.26 -6.61
CA PRO A 198 20.16 20.39 -7.05
C PRO A 198 18.80 19.99 -7.63
N SER A 199 18.68 18.79 -8.20
CA SER A 199 17.43 18.25 -8.74
C SER A 199 16.46 17.86 -7.61
N PRO A 200 15.25 18.45 -7.54
CA PRO A 200 14.25 18.08 -6.52
C PRO A 200 13.77 16.63 -6.68
N VAL A 201 13.70 16.12 -7.91
CA VAL A 201 13.33 14.72 -8.20
C VAL A 201 14.40 13.76 -7.68
N ASP A 202 15.69 14.07 -7.87
CA ASP A 202 16.77 13.23 -7.34
C ASP A 202 16.80 13.23 -5.81
N ARG A 203 16.51 14.39 -5.20
CA ARG A 203 16.33 14.50 -3.74
C ARG A 203 15.17 13.65 -3.25
N ALA A 204 14.01 13.72 -3.92
CA ALA A 204 12.85 12.90 -3.60
C ALA A 204 13.20 11.41 -3.67
N MET A 205 13.83 10.96 -4.75
CA MET A 205 14.25 9.56 -4.91
C MET A 205 15.20 9.10 -3.80
N ALA A 206 16.20 9.92 -3.44
CA ALA A 206 17.14 9.59 -2.37
C ALA A 206 16.46 9.49 -1.00
N LEU A 207 15.58 10.45 -0.69
CA LEU A 207 14.84 10.47 0.57
C LEU A 207 13.82 9.33 0.65
N LEU A 208 13.09 9.02 -0.43
CA LEU A 208 12.19 7.87 -0.49
C LEU A 208 12.96 6.56 -0.35
N SER A 209 14.11 6.41 -1.03
CA SER A 209 14.98 5.24 -0.85
C SER A 209 15.45 5.09 0.60
N TRP A 210 15.83 6.18 1.28
CA TRP A 210 16.17 6.14 2.70
C TRP A 210 14.97 5.70 3.54
N LEU A 211 13.80 6.32 3.37
CA LEU A 211 12.58 5.97 4.10
C LEU A 211 12.17 4.50 3.92
N GLY A 212 12.33 3.95 2.72
CA GLY A 212 12.00 2.55 2.43
C GLY A 212 13.07 1.53 2.79
N ARG A 213 14.21 1.96 3.36
CA ARG A 213 15.24 1.10 3.96
C ARG A 213 15.16 1.03 5.48
N LEU A 214 14.27 1.81 6.10
CA LEU A 214 14.08 1.79 7.54
C LEU A 214 13.30 0.54 7.95
N SER A 215 13.67 -0.02 9.10
CA SER A 215 12.97 -1.16 9.66
C SER A 215 11.56 -0.77 10.10
N ALA A 216 10.62 -1.69 9.89
CA ALA A 216 9.21 -1.49 10.20
C ALA A 216 8.76 -2.34 11.40
N PRO A 217 7.82 -1.84 12.22
CA PRO A 217 7.21 -0.51 12.11
C PRO A 217 8.02 0.65 12.72
N CYS A 218 8.88 0.41 13.72
CA CYS A 218 9.32 1.46 14.64
C CYS A 218 10.17 2.55 14.00
N GLU A 219 11.23 2.22 13.27
CA GLU A 219 12.14 3.24 12.72
C GLU A 219 11.60 3.88 11.43
N ALA A 220 10.75 3.17 10.69
CA ALA A 220 9.98 3.75 9.61
C ALA A 220 8.92 4.75 10.13
N THR A 221 8.33 4.52 11.32
CA THR A 221 7.26 5.35 11.90
C THR A 221 7.78 6.47 12.81
N TRP A 222 8.85 6.23 13.55
CA TRP A 222 9.48 7.15 14.50
C TRP A 222 10.96 7.33 14.19
N GLY A 223 11.65 8.23 14.90
CA GLY A 223 13.09 8.42 14.69
C GLY A 223 13.40 8.90 13.28
N GLU A 224 14.32 8.21 12.57
CA GLU A 224 14.72 8.62 11.21
C GLU A 224 13.54 8.72 10.25
N GLY A 225 12.54 7.85 10.33
CA GLY A 225 11.38 7.93 9.46
C GLY A 225 10.62 9.25 9.60
N ALA A 226 10.54 9.78 10.84
CA ALA A 226 9.92 11.09 11.10
C ALA A 226 10.76 12.24 10.53
N LEU A 227 12.09 12.16 10.61
CA LEU A 227 12.98 13.12 9.98
C LEU A 227 12.81 13.12 8.45
N VAL A 228 12.86 11.94 7.82
CA VAL A 228 12.78 11.82 6.36
C VAL A 228 11.45 12.36 5.84
N ARG A 229 10.33 12.10 6.53
CA ARG A 229 9.04 12.71 6.18
C ARG A 229 9.03 14.24 6.28
N ARG A 230 9.70 14.83 7.28
CA ARG A 230 9.87 16.30 7.39
C ARG A 230 10.76 16.86 6.28
N LEU A 231 11.74 16.10 5.79
CA LEU A 231 12.56 16.50 4.64
C LEU A 231 11.76 16.39 3.33
N LEU A 232 10.96 15.34 3.16
CA LEU A 232 10.09 15.15 2.00
C LEU A 232 8.97 16.20 1.90
N SER A 233 8.49 16.75 3.02
CA SER A 233 7.41 17.75 3.03
C SER A 233 7.80 19.11 2.43
N ASP A 234 9.08 19.34 2.15
CA ASP A 234 9.59 20.54 1.47
C ASP A 234 9.58 20.41 -0.06
N LEU A 235 9.38 19.19 -0.57
CA LEU A 235 9.32 18.91 -2.01
C LEU A 235 7.88 19.04 -2.51
N SER A 236 7.73 19.45 -3.78
CA SER A 236 6.40 19.55 -4.37
C SER A 236 5.82 18.15 -4.63
N GLU A 237 4.48 18.04 -4.62
CA GLU A 237 3.82 16.79 -5.00
C GLU A 237 4.18 16.37 -6.44
N ALA A 238 4.45 17.31 -7.34
CA ALA A 238 4.89 17.01 -8.70
C ALA A 238 6.26 16.32 -8.72
N ASP A 239 7.24 16.83 -7.96
CA ASP A 239 8.57 16.22 -7.88
C ASP A 239 8.52 14.81 -7.27
N LEU A 240 7.65 14.62 -6.28
CA LEU A 240 7.44 13.32 -5.64
C LEU A 240 6.76 12.32 -6.59
N MET A 241 5.81 12.78 -7.41
CA MET A 241 5.16 11.98 -8.44
C MET A 241 6.16 11.57 -9.53
N ASP A 242 7.01 12.48 -10.00
CA ASP A 242 8.04 12.19 -11.00
C ASP A 242 9.09 11.20 -10.47
N ALA A 243 9.53 11.39 -9.21
CA ALA A 243 10.43 10.45 -8.52
C ALA A 243 9.79 9.06 -8.34
N SER A 244 8.50 9.03 -8.05
CA SER A 244 7.73 7.79 -7.88
C SER A 244 7.51 7.06 -9.21
N ALA A 245 7.19 7.78 -10.28
CA ALA A 245 6.94 7.23 -11.60
C ALA A 245 8.20 6.62 -12.24
N THR A 246 9.38 7.11 -11.87
CA THR A 246 10.67 6.60 -12.33
C THR A 246 11.30 5.58 -11.38
N ALA A 247 10.61 5.22 -10.29
CA ALA A 247 11.13 4.30 -9.29
C ALA A 247 11.37 2.90 -9.87
N SER A 248 12.64 2.50 -9.93
CA SER A 248 13.07 1.15 -10.32
C SER A 248 13.51 0.29 -9.12
N SER A 249 13.65 0.90 -7.94
CA SER A 249 14.08 0.25 -6.71
C SER A 249 12.89 -0.06 -5.80
N ALA A 250 12.84 -1.29 -5.30
CA ALA A 250 11.86 -1.71 -4.30
C ALA A 250 11.90 -0.86 -3.01
N HIS A 251 13.07 -0.30 -2.67
CA HIS A 251 13.19 0.61 -1.52
C HIS A 251 12.54 1.97 -1.79
N VAL A 252 12.58 2.50 -3.01
CA VAL A 252 11.86 3.74 -3.34
C VAL A 252 10.36 3.49 -3.26
N VAL A 253 9.89 2.36 -3.79
CA VAL A 253 8.49 1.92 -3.70
C VAL A 253 8.05 1.81 -2.23
N MET A 254 8.84 1.15 -1.37
CA MET A 254 8.55 1.08 0.07
C MET A 254 8.57 2.46 0.73
N GLY A 255 9.47 3.36 0.31
CA GLY A 255 9.48 4.75 0.76
C GLY A 255 8.19 5.50 0.45
N VAL A 256 7.65 5.30 -0.76
CA VAL A 256 6.35 5.88 -1.15
C VAL A 256 5.23 5.32 -0.28
N VAL A 257 5.17 4.00 -0.08
CA VAL A 257 4.19 3.37 0.82
C VAL A 257 4.32 3.91 2.26
N ASN A 258 5.53 3.98 2.81
CA ASN A 258 5.78 4.50 4.15
C ASN A 258 5.45 5.99 4.31
N ARG A 259 5.54 6.78 3.23
CA ARG A 259 5.07 8.18 3.22
C ARG A 259 3.54 8.22 3.22
N ASP A 260 2.93 7.41 2.37
CA ASP A 260 1.49 7.38 2.11
C ASP A 260 0.67 7.10 3.39
N LEU A 261 1.17 6.21 4.25
CA LEU A 261 0.57 5.87 5.55
C LEU A 261 0.22 7.09 6.42
N TYR A 262 0.90 8.22 6.22
CA TYR A 262 0.73 9.46 7.00
C TYR A 262 0.12 10.60 6.20
N SER A 263 -0.31 10.35 4.96
CA SER A 263 -0.89 11.35 4.08
C SER A 263 -2.33 11.01 3.72
N ALA A 264 -3.13 12.04 3.47
CA ALA A 264 -4.47 11.86 2.89
C ALA A 264 -4.32 11.69 1.37
N ASP A 265 -3.77 10.56 0.93
CA ASP A 265 -3.59 10.31 -0.51
C ASP A 265 -4.93 10.11 -1.22
N LYS A 266 -4.95 10.59 -2.46
CA LYS A 266 -6.07 10.54 -3.39
C LYS A 266 -5.89 9.45 -4.46
N GLY A 267 -4.96 8.51 -4.27
CA GLY A 267 -4.66 7.42 -5.20
C GLY A 267 -3.67 7.79 -6.31
N MET A 268 -3.18 9.03 -6.35
CA MET A 268 -2.26 9.48 -7.42
C MET A 268 -0.91 8.80 -7.32
N LEU A 269 -0.38 8.66 -6.10
CA LEU A 269 0.89 7.95 -5.89
C LEU A 269 0.78 6.49 -6.30
N ALA A 270 -0.36 5.86 -6.07
CA ALA A 270 -0.60 4.48 -6.47
C ALA A 270 -0.47 4.28 -7.98
N LEU A 271 -0.97 5.24 -8.77
CA LEU A 271 -0.81 5.23 -10.22
C LEU A 271 0.66 5.39 -10.62
N ALA A 272 1.40 6.30 -9.95
CA ALA A 272 2.81 6.54 -10.24
C ALA A 272 3.69 5.31 -9.99
N ILE A 273 3.57 4.66 -8.83
CA ILE A 273 4.36 3.46 -8.51
C ILE A 273 3.74 2.15 -9.01
N GLY A 274 2.57 2.21 -9.66
CA GLY A 274 1.84 1.06 -10.16
C GLY A 274 2.70 0.10 -10.98
N PRO A 275 3.40 0.56 -12.04
CA PRO A 275 4.27 -0.30 -12.84
C PRO A 275 5.34 -1.03 -12.01
N ALA A 276 5.98 -0.34 -11.07
CA ALA A 276 7.00 -0.93 -10.19
C ALA A 276 6.38 -1.97 -9.24
N LEU A 277 5.22 -1.68 -8.66
CA LEU A 277 4.48 -2.63 -7.82
C LEU A 277 4.06 -3.89 -8.60
N ARG A 278 3.61 -3.74 -9.85
CA ARG A 278 3.27 -4.87 -10.74
C ARG A 278 4.49 -5.74 -11.05
N GLN A 279 5.67 -5.13 -11.19
CA GLN A 279 6.91 -5.88 -11.39
C GLN A 279 7.35 -6.62 -10.12
N LEU A 280 7.19 -6.01 -8.95
CA LEU A 280 7.56 -6.63 -7.67
C LEU A 280 6.60 -7.76 -7.27
N PHE A 281 5.31 -7.58 -7.57
CA PHE A 281 4.22 -8.49 -7.21
C PHE A 281 3.42 -8.88 -8.47
N PRO A 282 3.99 -9.73 -9.34
CA PRO A 282 3.27 -10.21 -10.52
C PRO A 282 2.09 -11.12 -10.11
N PRO A 283 1.07 -11.28 -10.97
CA PRO A 283 -0.03 -12.21 -10.72
C PRO A 283 0.45 -13.65 -10.53
N ASP A 284 -0.27 -14.40 -9.69
CA ASP A 284 -0.07 -15.84 -9.52
C ASP A 284 -0.50 -16.57 -10.79
N ARG A 285 0.48 -16.99 -11.60
CA ARG A 285 0.26 -17.77 -12.84
C ARG A 285 -0.31 -19.17 -12.61
N ALA A 286 -0.41 -19.61 -11.36
CA ALA A 286 -0.84 -20.97 -11.01
C ALA A 286 -2.34 -21.24 -11.26
N ASN A 287 -3.11 -20.27 -11.75
CA ASN A 287 -4.55 -20.40 -12.03
C ASN A 287 -4.91 -20.25 -13.53
N GLU A 288 -3.93 -20.38 -14.45
CA GLU A 288 -4.17 -20.37 -15.91
C GLU A 288 -4.52 -21.77 -16.49
N ALA A 289 -4.85 -22.76 -15.64
CA ALA A 289 -5.23 -24.11 -16.04
C ALA A 289 -6.73 -24.37 -15.86
#